data_AF-A0A1F3ZZ52-F1
#
_entry.id   AF-A0A1F3ZZ52-F1
#
_cell.length_a   1.000
_cell.length_b   1.000
_cell.length_c   1.000
_cell.angle_alpha   90.00
_cell.angle_beta   90.00
_cell.angle_gamma   90.00
#
_symmetry.space_group_name_H-M   'P 1'
#
loop_
_entity.id
_entity.type
_entity.pdbx_description
1 polymer ?
#
loop_
_entity_poly.entity_id
_entity_poly.type
_entity_poly.pdbx_seq_one_letter_code
_entity_poly.pdbx_strand_id
1 'polypeptide(L)'
;MSCTLLAMPLFAQENIRVVTRTLPSSSAHKECFALNENQVVRYWYRADALIDFNIQYVEGKKTIFELRRDRQALGSGGFTPKVARDYCMVWTNAFNKPVLFRVELARLAR
;
A
#
# COMPACT_ATOMS: atom_id res chain seq x y z
N MET A 1 -34.96 34.97 4.56
CA MET A 1 -33.57 34.54 4.87
C MET A 1 -33.37 33.17 4.26
N SER A 2 -32.82 33.11 3.04
CA SER A 2 -32.54 31.84 2.37
C SER A 2 -31.25 31.25 2.92
N CYS A 3 -31.35 30.09 3.56
CA CYS A 3 -30.21 29.27 3.93
C CYS A 3 -29.83 28.45 2.71
N THR A 4 -28.85 28.94 1.94
CA THR A 4 -28.27 28.20 0.81
C THR A 4 -27.47 27.04 1.39
N LEU A 5 -28.04 25.83 1.35
CA LEU A 5 -27.32 24.61 1.65
C LEU A 5 -26.21 24.44 0.60
N LEU A 6 -24.97 24.66 1.01
CA LEU A 6 -23.79 24.33 0.22
C LEU A 6 -23.84 22.81 -0.03
N ALA A 7 -24.06 22.42 -1.28
CA ALA A 7 -23.83 21.06 -1.73
C ALA A 7 -22.35 20.75 -1.49
N MET A 8 -22.06 19.96 -0.45
CA MET A 8 -20.72 19.40 -0.27
C MET A 8 -20.41 18.57 -1.51
N PRO A 9 -19.26 18.78 -2.17
CA PRO A 9 -18.90 17.92 -3.28
C PRO A 9 -18.84 16.50 -2.75
N LEU A 10 -19.55 15.60 -3.43
CA LEU A 10 -19.43 14.16 -3.24
C LEU A 10 -18.03 13.76 -3.77
N PHE A 11 -16.96 14.16 -3.08
CA PHE A 11 -15.65 13.59 -3.31
C PHE A 11 -15.84 12.10 -3.11
N ALA A 12 -15.65 11.35 -4.20
CA ALA A 12 -15.67 9.90 -4.21
C ALA A 12 -15.03 9.42 -2.92
N GLN A 13 -15.75 8.60 -2.17
CA GLN A 13 -15.29 8.00 -0.92
C GLN A 13 -13.94 7.34 -1.20
N GLU A 14 -12.84 8.07 -1.00
CA GLU A 14 -11.50 7.54 -1.15
C GLU A 14 -11.46 6.43 -0.12
N ASN A 15 -11.39 5.17 -0.58
CA ASN A 15 -11.31 4.03 0.30
C ASN A 15 -9.89 4.00 0.87
N ILE A 16 -9.62 4.97 1.75
CA ILE A 16 -8.38 5.14 2.47
C ILE A 16 -8.41 4.12 3.59
N ARG A 17 -7.52 3.13 3.49
CA ARG A 17 -7.29 2.15 4.53
C ARG A 17 -5.99 2.46 5.23
N VAL A 18 -6.07 2.62 6.54
CA VAL A 18 -4.92 2.83 7.42
C VAL A 18 -4.66 1.55 8.19
N VAL A 19 -3.42 1.09 8.20
CA VAL A 19 -2.98 -0.08 8.96
C VAL A 19 -1.77 0.29 9.80
N THR A 20 -1.83 -0.04 11.08
CA THR A 20 -0.68 0.05 12.00
C THR A 20 -0.41 -1.34 12.56
N ARG A 21 0.85 -1.76 12.53
CA ARG A 21 1.28 -3.09 12.98
C ARG A 21 2.71 -3.01 13.53
N THR A 22 3.00 -3.87 14.49
CA THR A 22 4.37 -4.22 14.83
C THR A 22 4.79 -5.40 13.96
N LEU A 23 5.91 -5.28 13.25
CA LEU A 23 6.59 -6.37 12.57
C LEU A 23 7.61 -6.98 13.54
N PRO A 24 7.39 -8.18 14.07
CA PRO A 24 8.45 -8.93 14.76
C PRO A 24 9.71 -9.08 13.90
N SER A 25 10.80 -9.52 14.53
CA SER A 25 12.02 -9.89 13.82
C SER A 25 11.72 -10.88 12.70
N SER A 26 12.36 -10.69 11.54
CA SER A 26 12.28 -11.59 10.38
C SER A 26 10.85 -11.87 9.90
N SER A 27 9.94 -10.91 10.07
CA SER A 27 8.52 -11.03 9.70
C SER A 27 8.14 -10.06 8.59
N ALA A 28 6.98 -10.31 7.97
CA ALA A 28 6.43 -9.42 6.95
C ALA A 28 4.92 -9.22 7.13
N HIS A 29 4.44 -8.04 6.75
CA HIS A 29 3.03 -7.73 6.60
C HIS A 29 2.68 -7.58 5.13
N LYS A 30 1.51 -8.08 4.73
CA LYS A 30 1.05 -8.06 3.34
C LYS A 30 -0.33 -7.45 3.23
N GLU A 31 -0.50 -6.62 2.21
CA GLU A 31 -1.80 -6.10 1.79
C GLU A 31 -2.00 -6.41 0.32
N CYS A 32 -3.00 -7.23 0.02
CA CYS A 32 -3.22 -7.77 -1.33
C CYS A 32 -4.52 -7.22 -1.92
N PHE A 33 -4.49 -6.92 -3.22
CA PHE A 33 -5.57 -6.33 -3.97
C PHE A 33 -5.65 -6.96 -5.35
N ALA A 34 -6.86 -7.38 -5.75
CA ALA A 34 -7.16 -7.61 -7.16
C ALA A 34 -7.21 -6.26 -7.87
N LEU A 35 -6.29 -5.99 -8.80
CA LEU A 35 -6.21 -4.73 -9.54
C LEU A 35 -6.29 -4.98 -11.04
N ASN A 36 -6.84 -4.02 -11.78
CA ASN A 36 -6.80 -3.95 -13.24
C ASN A 36 -6.08 -2.68 -13.72
N GLU A 37 -5.81 -2.59 -15.02
CA GLU A 37 -5.02 -1.53 -15.67
C GLU A 37 -5.58 -0.10 -15.48
N ASN A 38 -6.87 0.02 -15.14
CA ASN A 38 -7.54 1.31 -14.93
C ASN A 38 -7.56 1.74 -13.45
N GLN A 39 -6.86 1.00 -12.58
CA GLN A 39 -6.85 1.27 -11.14
C GLN A 39 -5.48 1.70 -10.66
N VAL A 40 -5.49 2.62 -9.69
CA VAL A 40 -4.27 3.10 -9.06
C VAL A 40 -4.35 2.83 -7.56
N VAL A 41 -3.30 2.27 -6.99
CA VAL A 41 -3.13 2.22 -5.53
C VAL A 41 -2.10 3.27 -5.14
N ARG A 42 -2.54 4.29 -4.41
CA ARG A 42 -1.63 5.23 -3.74
C ARG A 42 -1.29 4.67 -2.36
N TYR A 43 -0.03 4.78 -2.00
CA TYR A 43 0.46 4.35 -0.71
C TYR A 43 1.41 5.37 -0.11
N TRP A 44 1.38 5.44 1.22
CA TRP A 44 2.39 6.10 2.04
C TRP A 44 2.60 5.27 3.29
N TYR A 45 3.86 5.01 3.65
CA TYR A 45 4.19 4.28 4.87
C TYR A 45 5.33 4.94 5.63
N ARG A 46 5.32 4.71 6.94
CA ARG A 46 6.41 5.00 7.86
C ARG A 46 6.68 3.80 8.76
N ALA A 47 7.93 3.65 9.16
CA ALA A 47 8.41 2.72 10.16
C ALA A 47 9.33 3.46 11.13
N ASP A 48 9.43 2.98 12.36
CA ASP A 48 10.37 3.48 13.36
C ASP A 48 11.81 2.93 13.19
N ALA A 49 12.00 2.00 12.26
CA ALA A 49 13.30 1.52 11.80
C ALA A 49 13.28 1.19 10.29
N LEU A 50 14.41 0.76 9.74
CA LEU A 50 14.53 0.39 8.33
C LEU A 50 13.77 -0.92 8.06
N ILE A 51 12.96 -0.93 7.00
CA ILE A 51 12.26 -2.10 6.48
C ILE A 51 12.45 -2.22 4.96
N ASP A 52 12.21 -3.41 4.43
CA ASP A 52 12.15 -3.63 2.99
C ASP A 52 10.70 -3.55 2.52
N PHE A 53 10.50 -3.02 1.33
CA PHE A 53 9.19 -2.87 0.70
C PHE A 53 9.23 -3.40 -0.73
N ASN A 54 8.20 -4.15 -1.11
CA ASN A 54 8.01 -4.55 -2.50
C ASN A 54 6.53 -4.60 -2.90
N ILE A 55 6.31 -4.52 -4.21
CA ILE A 55 5.03 -4.79 -4.86
C ILE A 55 5.25 -6.01 -5.75
N GLN A 56 4.46 -7.05 -5.54
CA GLN A 56 4.63 -8.33 -6.22
C GLN A 56 3.29 -8.96 -6.60
N TYR A 57 3.30 -9.85 -7.58
CA TYR A 57 2.19 -10.76 -7.89
C TYR A 57 2.73 -12.16 -8.19
N VAL A 58 1.85 -13.15 -8.21
CA VAL A 58 2.21 -14.54 -8.55
C VAL A 58 1.77 -14.85 -9.97
N GLU A 59 2.68 -15.40 -10.76
CA GLU A 59 2.42 -15.93 -12.10
C GLU A 59 2.83 -17.41 -12.16
N GLY A 60 1.83 -18.29 -12.15
CA GLY A 60 2.03 -19.73 -12.02
C GLY A 60 2.72 -20.04 -10.69
N LYS A 61 3.98 -20.47 -10.73
CA LYS A 61 4.81 -20.76 -9.55
C LYS A 61 5.86 -19.68 -9.25
N LYS A 62 5.88 -18.59 -10.02
CA LYS A 62 6.88 -17.52 -9.91
C LYS A 62 6.29 -16.32 -9.20
N THR A 63 7.08 -15.68 -8.33
CA THR A 63 6.78 -14.35 -7.80
C THR A 63 7.45 -13.33 -8.69
N ILE A 64 6.67 -12.39 -9.23
CA ILE A 64 7.16 -11.28 -10.03
C ILE A 64 7.15 -10.03 -9.17
N PHE A 65 8.28 -9.32 -9.13
CA PHE A 65 8.44 -8.08 -8.37
C PHE A 65 8.39 -6.88 -9.32
N GLU A 66 7.33 -6.08 -9.22
CA GLU A 66 7.17 -4.83 -9.99
C GLU A 66 8.00 -3.69 -9.40
N LEU A 67 8.18 -3.70 -8.09
CA LEU A 67 8.91 -2.68 -7.37
C LEU A 67 9.58 -3.29 -6.13
N ARG A 68 10.83 -2.89 -5.87
CA ARG A 68 11.58 -3.22 -4.66
C ARG A 68 12.29 -1.98 -4.13
N ARG A 69 12.23 -1.80 -2.81
CA ARG A 69 12.87 -0.71 -2.07
C ARG A 69 13.35 -1.30 -0.75
N ASP A 70 14.65 -1.42 -0.61
CA ASP A 70 15.24 -2.05 0.57
C ASP A 70 15.73 -0.98 1.55
N ARG A 71 15.69 -1.32 2.84
CA ARG A 71 16.22 -0.49 3.94
C ARG A 71 15.70 0.95 3.93
N GLN A 72 14.38 1.12 3.93
CA GLN A 72 13.70 2.41 4.01
C GLN A 72 12.85 2.50 5.27
N ALA A 73 12.89 3.64 5.98
CA ALA A 73 11.96 3.92 7.07
C ALA A 73 10.67 4.62 6.59
N LEU A 74 10.69 5.21 5.40
CA LEU A 74 9.60 5.98 4.82
C LEU A 74 9.49 5.64 3.34
N GLY A 75 8.28 5.64 2.80
CA GLY A 75 8.09 5.48 1.36
C GLY A 75 6.69 5.85 0.92
N SER A 76 6.57 6.29 -0.32
CA SER A 76 5.28 6.64 -0.92
C SER A 76 5.29 6.49 -2.42
N GLY A 77 4.12 6.29 -3.02
CA GLY A 77 3.99 6.25 -4.47
C GLY A 77 2.58 5.94 -4.93
N GLY A 78 2.41 5.93 -6.25
CA GLY A 78 1.24 5.38 -6.92
C GLY A 78 1.65 4.17 -7.74
N PHE A 79 0.91 3.09 -7.62
CA PHE A 79 1.10 1.88 -8.42
C PHE A 79 -0.09 1.71 -9.37
N THR A 80 0.22 1.63 -10.68
CA THR A 80 -0.74 1.30 -11.74
C THR A 80 -0.28 -0.03 -12.36
N PRO A 81 -1.07 -1.10 -12.29
CA PRO A 81 -0.66 -2.39 -12.83
C PRO A 81 -0.70 -2.36 -14.36
N LYS A 82 0.19 -3.11 -15.00
CA LYS A 82 0.21 -3.28 -16.47
C LYS A 82 -0.71 -4.39 -16.96
N VAL A 83 -1.13 -5.27 -16.06
CA VAL A 83 -1.99 -6.42 -16.34
C VAL A 83 -2.93 -6.64 -15.14
N ALA A 84 -4.13 -7.13 -15.39
CA ALA A 84 -5.07 -7.45 -14.33
C ALA A 84 -4.61 -8.69 -13.52
N ARG A 85 -4.27 -8.51 -12.24
CA ARG A 85 -3.75 -9.56 -11.33
C ARG A 85 -4.02 -9.22 -9.86
N ASP A 86 -3.77 -10.20 -9.00
CA ASP A 86 -3.71 -10.02 -7.55
C ASP A 86 -2.30 -9.56 -7.15
N TYR A 87 -2.18 -8.28 -6.83
CA TYR A 87 -0.94 -7.67 -6.38
C TYR A 87 -0.91 -7.58 -4.86
N CYS A 88 0.24 -7.89 -4.27
CA CYS A 88 0.50 -7.70 -2.84
C CYS A 88 1.60 -6.66 -2.65
N MET A 89 1.31 -5.69 -1.79
CA MET A 89 2.30 -4.82 -1.18
C MET A 89 2.82 -5.50 0.09
N VAL A 90 4.15 -5.64 0.20
CA VAL A 90 4.80 -6.41 1.27
C VAL A 90 5.83 -5.53 1.97
N TRP A 91 5.68 -5.39 3.29
CA TRP A 91 6.63 -4.71 4.16
C TRP A 91 7.31 -5.75 5.05
N THR A 92 8.62 -5.86 4.97
CA THR A 92 9.42 -6.90 5.64
C THR A 92 10.39 -6.27 6.62
N ASN A 93 10.37 -6.76 7.85
CA ASN A 93 11.42 -6.52 8.82
C ASN A 93 12.47 -7.63 8.70
N ALA A 94 13.57 -7.35 8.00
CA ALA A 94 14.71 -8.27 7.87
C ALA A 94 15.68 -8.22 9.07
N PHE A 95 15.39 -7.43 10.10
CA PHE A 95 16.27 -7.19 11.24
C PHE A 95 15.79 -7.90 12.51
N ASN A 96 16.64 -7.87 13.54
CA ASN A 96 16.47 -8.63 14.78
C ASN A 96 15.61 -7.96 15.87
N LYS A 97 15.18 -6.71 15.65
CA LYS A 97 14.32 -5.96 16.58
C LYS A 97 12.93 -5.74 15.98
N PRO A 98 11.86 -5.77 16.78
CA PRO A 98 10.54 -5.41 16.30
C PRO A 98 10.49 -3.98 15.76
N VAL A 99 9.67 -3.76 14.73
CA VAL A 99 9.50 -2.47 14.06
C VAL A 99 8.04 -2.08 14.07
N LEU A 100 7.69 -0.92 14.62
CA LEU A 100 6.36 -0.36 14.46
C LEU A 100 6.27 0.32 13.10
N PHE A 101 5.34 -0.13 12.26
CA PHE A 101 5.05 0.52 10.99
C PHE A 101 3.58 0.87 10.85
N ARG A 102 3.34 1.91 10.04
CA ARG A 102 2.02 2.39 9.67
C ARG A 102 1.98 2.64 8.17
N VAL A 103 0.93 2.20 7.51
CA VAL A 103 0.67 2.44 6.09
C VAL A 103 -0.72 3.03 5.89
N GLU A 104 -0.82 3.95 4.94
CA GLU A 104 -2.05 4.47 4.37
C GLU A 104 -2.13 4.03 2.91
N LEU A 105 -3.27 3.46 2.52
CA LEU A 105 -3.52 2.93 1.18
C LEU A 105 -4.81 3.53 0.65
N ALA A 106 -4.79 4.10 -0.55
CA ALA A 106 -5.99 4.57 -1.23
C ALA A 106 -6.08 3.90 -2.60
N ARG A 107 -7.19 3.19 -2.85
CA ARG A 107 -7.50 2.64 -4.17
C ARG A 107 -8.37 3.63 -4.92
N LEU A 108 -7.90 4.05 -6.08
CA LEU A 108 -8.57 4.97 -6.97
C LEU A 108 -8.99 4.20 -8.24
N ALA A 109 -10.25 4.31 -8.61
CA ALA A 109 -10.69 4.00 -9.96
C ALA A 109 -10.44 5.23 -10.83
N ARG A 110 -9.85 5.03 -12.01
CA ARG A 110 -9.79 6.07 -13.05
C ARG A 110 -10.97 5.94 -14.00
#